data_AF-A0A835X263-F1
#
_entry.id   AF-A0A835X263-F1
#
_cell.length_a   1.000
_cell.length_b   1.000
_cell.length_c   1.000
_cell.angle_alpha   90.00
_cell.angle_beta   90.00
_cell.angle_gamma   90.00
#
_symmetry.space_group_name_H-M   'P 1'
#
loop_
_entity.id
_entity.type
_entity.pdbx_description
1 polymer ?
#
loop_
_entity_poly.entity_id
_entity_poly.type
_entity_poly.pdbx_seq_one_letter_code
_entity_poly.pdbx_strand_id
1 'polypeptide(L)'
;MKLVNLGINHVRDSNQCERCKKDVSEVGKTSFFKEYDLVLCVKCAEETVKEINLKCSKCKKVVGLKGLTEHRGKQLCYQCVKDAKKNEVKTEERKRFFKTNWFKWIMIGLGWGSLLAVVILR
;
A
#
# COMPACT_ATOMS: atom_id res chain seq x y z
N MET A 1 18.34 -5.93 -43.30
CA MET A 1 17.10 -5.18 -43.58
C MET A 1 16.89 -4.16 -42.46
N LYS A 2 16.97 -2.85 -42.79
CA LYS A 2 16.77 -1.76 -41.82
C LYS A 2 15.27 -1.50 -41.71
N LEU A 3 14.68 -1.84 -40.56
CA LEU A 3 13.31 -1.42 -40.22
C LEU A 3 13.37 0.08 -39.88
N VAL A 4 12.94 0.90 -40.84
CA VAL A 4 12.72 2.32 -40.64
C VAL A 4 11.48 2.44 -39.75
N ASN A 5 11.70 2.70 -38.45
CA ASN A 5 10.65 3.12 -37.53
C ASN A 5 10.19 4.53 -37.93
N LEU A 6 9.30 4.60 -38.93
CA LEU A 6 8.49 5.80 -39.17
C LEU A 6 7.65 6.02 -37.92
N GLY A 7 8.00 7.05 -37.16
CA GLY A 7 7.30 7.54 -35.98
C GLY A 7 5.90 8.09 -36.33
N ILE A 8 5.03 7.22 -36.82
CA ILE A 8 3.61 7.48 -36.93
C ILE A 8 3.10 7.44 -35.49
N ASN A 9 3.04 8.61 -34.85
CA ASN A 9 2.16 8.78 -33.70
C ASN A 9 0.76 8.50 -34.25
N HIS A 10 0.29 7.25 -34.11
CA HIS A 10 -1.10 6.91 -34.35
C HIS A 10 -1.91 7.74 -33.36
N VAL A 11 -2.40 8.89 -33.81
CA VAL A 11 -3.36 9.66 -33.06
C VAL A 11 -4.64 8.83 -33.16
N ARG A 12 -4.90 8.01 -32.13
CA ARG A 12 -6.23 7.42 -31.92
C ARG A 12 -7.17 8.58 -31.62
N ASP A 13 -7.69 9.21 -32.67
CA ASP A 13 -8.73 10.21 -32.57
C ASP A 13 -10.07 9.48 -32.43
N SER A 14 -10.40 9.12 -31.18
CA SER A 14 -11.77 8.72 -30.84
C SER A 14 -12.60 9.98 -30.60
N ASN A 15 -13.75 10.07 -31.27
CA ASN A 15 -14.73 11.13 -31.07
C ASN A 15 -15.45 11.04 -29.73
N GLN A 16 -15.14 10.03 -28.90
CA GLN A 16 -15.76 9.79 -27.62
C GLN A 16 -14.71 9.55 -26.54
N CYS A 17 -14.92 10.12 -25.36
CA CYS A 17 -14.11 9.82 -24.18
C CYS A 17 -14.40 8.40 -23.71
N GLU A 18 -13.38 7.55 -23.63
CA GLU A 18 -13.54 6.14 -23.26
C GLU A 18 -13.98 5.93 -21.81
N ARG A 19 -13.70 6.90 -20.92
CA ARG A 19 -14.04 6.85 -19.49
C ARG A 19 -15.47 7.33 -19.21
N CYS A 20 -15.81 8.55 -19.61
CA CYS A 20 -17.14 9.13 -19.32
C CYS A 20 -18.18 8.86 -20.42
N LYS A 21 -17.79 8.23 -21.53
CA LYS A 21 -18.63 7.91 -22.70
C LYS A 21 -19.33 9.13 -23.31
N LYS A 22 -18.80 10.33 -23.06
CA LYS A 22 -19.29 11.56 -23.69
C LYS A 22 -18.55 11.85 -24.98
N ASP A 23 -19.27 12.35 -25.97
CA ASP A 23 -18.71 12.74 -27.27
C ASP A 23 -17.93 14.06 -27.18
N VAL A 24 -17.01 14.26 -28.13
CA VAL A 24 -16.18 15.46 -28.30
C VAL A 24 -17.04 16.72 -28.41
N SER A 25 -18.25 16.63 -28.97
CA SER A 25 -19.23 17.73 -29.00
C SER A 25 -19.65 18.20 -27.60
N GLU A 26 -19.67 17.32 -26.59
CA GLU A 26 -20.03 17.67 -25.21
C GLU A 26 -18.81 18.05 -24.35
N VAL A 27 -17.64 17.45 -24.63
CA VAL A 27 -16.44 17.62 -23.80
C VAL A 27 -15.38 18.54 -24.43
N GLY A 28 -15.64 19.04 -25.64
CA GLY A 28 -14.81 19.96 -26.42
C GLY A 28 -13.61 19.28 -27.08
N LYS A 29 -12.80 18.55 -26.32
CA LYS A 29 -11.59 17.89 -26.82
C LYS A 29 -11.29 16.59 -26.08
N THR A 30 -10.95 15.56 -26.85
CA THR A 30 -10.36 14.31 -26.36
C THR A 30 -8.88 14.27 -26.72
N SER A 31 -8.10 13.55 -25.91
CA SER A 31 -6.65 13.41 -26.07
C SER A 31 -6.24 11.99 -25.72
N PHE A 32 -5.31 11.45 -26.50
CA PHE A 32 -4.77 10.11 -26.25
C PHE A 32 -3.83 10.11 -25.04
N PHE A 33 -4.17 9.30 -24.04
CA PHE A 33 -3.40 9.12 -22.81
C PHE A 33 -2.50 7.88 -22.93
N LYS A 34 -1.23 8.10 -23.28
CA LYS A 34 -0.23 7.05 -23.56
C LYS A 34 -0.05 6.05 -22.43
N GLU A 35 -0.11 6.49 -21.17
CA GLU A 35 0.09 5.60 -20.01
C GLU A 35 -0.96 4.49 -19.88
N TYR A 36 -2.15 4.69 -20.44
CA TYR A 36 -3.28 3.76 -20.29
C TYR A 36 -3.82 3.25 -21.63
N ASP A 37 -3.28 3.72 -22.75
CA ASP A 37 -3.80 3.44 -24.10
C ASP A 37 -5.29 3.79 -24.24
N LEU A 38 -5.72 4.90 -23.62
CA LEU A 38 -7.12 5.37 -23.60
C LEU A 38 -7.24 6.76 -24.21
N VAL A 39 -8.34 7.01 -24.93
CA VAL A 39 -8.73 8.36 -25.35
C VAL A 39 -9.63 9.00 -24.29
N LEU A 40 -9.13 10.05 -23.63
CA LEU A 40 -9.81 10.71 -22.52
C LEU A 40 -10.08 12.19 -22.82
N CYS A 41 -11.19 12.73 -22.33
CA CYS A 41 -11.39 14.17 -22.29
C CYS A 41 -10.51 14.81 -21.21
N VAL A 42 -10.28 16.13 -21.30
CA VAL A 42 -9.41 16.88 -20.39
C VAL A 42 -9.78 16.67 -18.92
N LYS A 43 -11.08 16.69 -18.58
CA LYS A 43 -11.55 16.45 -17.20
C LYS A 43 -11.20 15.03 -16.71
N CYS A 44 -11.51 14.02 -17.51
CA CYS A 44 -11.20 12.63 -17.17
C CYS A 44 -9.69 12.37 -17.13
N ALA A 45 -8.90 13.03 -17.97
CA ALA A 45 -7.45 13.00 -17.93
C ALA A 45 -6.92 13.57 -16.61
N GLU A 46 -7.38 14.75 -16.19
CA GLU A 46 -6.99 15.35 -14.92
C GLU A 46 -7.38 14.49 -13.71
N GLU A 47 -8.58 13.91 -13.70
CA GLU A 47 -9.01 12.97 -12.67
C GLU A 47 -8.11 11.74 -12.64
N THR A 48 -7.80 11.18 -13.80
CA THR A 48 -6.89 10.03 -13.93
C THR A 48 -5.51 10.38 -13.37
N VAL A 49 -4.93 11.52 -13.74
CA VAL A 49 -3.63 12.00 -13.22
C VAL A 49 -3.66 12.23 -11.71
N LYS A 50 -4.77 12.77 -11.17
CA LYS A 50 -4.94 12.96 -9.71
C LYS A 50 -5.04 11.62 -8.98
N GLU A 51 -5.76 10.65 -9.54
CA GLU A 51 -5.90 9.30 -9.01
C GLU A 51 -4.58 8.51 -9.02
N ILE A 52 -3.71 8.78 -10.00
CA ILE A 52 -2.42 8.12 -10.16
C ILE A 52 -1.39 8.69 -9.20
N ASN A 53 -1.43 9.99 -8.91
CA ASN A 53 -0.45 10.67 -8.06
C ASN A 53 -0.66 10.50 -6.55
N LEU A 54 -1.59 9.64 -6.14
CA LEU A 54 -1.79 9.39 -4.72
C LEU A 54 -0.56 8.67 -4.14
N LYS A 55 -0.07 9.15 -2.99
CA LYS A 55 1.13 8.62 -2.35
C LYS A 55 0.77 7.92 -1.06
N CYS A 56 1.40 6.78 -0.81
CA CYS A 56 1.31 6.11 0.48
C CYS A 56 1.87 7.02 1.58
N SER A 57 1.09 7.26 2.65
CA SER A 57 1.52 8.11 3.75
C SER A 57 2.80 7.60 4.44
N LYS A 58 3.04 6.29 4.44
CA LYS A 58 4.19 5.65 5.12
C LYS A 58 5.43 5.52 4.25
N CYS A 59 5.32 4.97 3.03
CA CYS A 59 6.48 4.71 2.17
C CYS A 59 6.68 5.73 1.05
N LYS A 60 5.78 6.73 0.94
CA LYS A 60 5.80 7.82 -0.06
C LYS A 60 5.81 7.36 -1.53
N LYS A 61 5.70 6.06 -1.80
CA LYS A 61 5.52 5.51 -3.14
C LYS A 61 4.20 5.98 -3.72
N VAL A 62 4.24 6.32 -5.00
CA VAL A 62 3.06 6.60 -5.80
C VAL A 62 2.30 5.30 -5.99
N VAL A 63 1.03 5.30 -5.63
CA VAL A 63 0.15 4.16 -5.72
C VAL A 63 -1.19 4.67 -6.21
N GLY A 64 -1.64 4.18 -7.37
CA GLY A 64 -2.95 4.56 -7.90
C GLY A 64 -4.09 4.24 -6.91
N LEU A 65 -5.27 4.84 -7.13
CA LEU A 65 -6.42 4.76 -6.23
C LEU A 65 -6.77 3.34 -5.75
N LYS A 66 -6.65 2.32 -6.62
CA LYS A 66 -6.90 0.90 -6.27
C LYS A 66 -5.87 0.28 -5.32
N GLY A 67 -4.69 0.88 -5.18
CA GLY A 67 -3.60 0.35 -4.36
C GLY A 67 -3.46 1.03 -2.99
N LEU A 68 -4.25 2.07 -2.71
CA LEU A 68 -4.37 2.69 -1.40
C LEU A 68 -5.57 2.12 -0.63
N THR A 69 -5.34 1.90 0.65
CA THR A 69 -6.36 1.42 1.58
C THR A 69 -6.26 2.27 2.84
N GLU A 70 -7.41 2.62 3.40
CA GLU A 70 -7.45 3.32 4.66
C GLU A 70 -7.17 2.34 5.81
N HIS A 71 -6.18 2.67 6.65
CA HIS A 71 -5.88 1.91 7.84
C HIS A 71 -5.52 2.86 8.99
N ARG A 72 -6.32 2.83 10.06
CA ARG A 72 -6.20 3.72 11.24
C ARG A 72 -6.18 5.22 10.86
N GLY A 73 -7.09 5.63 9.98
CA GLY A 73 -7.22 7.02 9.52
C GLY A 73 -6.08 7.51 8.61
N LYS A 74 -5.23 6.60 8.11
CA LYS A 74 -4.15 6.94 7.17
C LYS A 74 -4.33 6.17 5.86
N GLN A 75 -4.15 6.86 4.74
CA GLN A 75 -4.06 6.21 3.43
C GLN A 75 -2.69 5.55 3.26
N LEU A 76 -2.70 4.22 3.21
CA LEU A 76 -1.51 3.38 3.12
C LEU A 76 -1.60 2.47 1.90
N CYS A 77 -0.47 2.12 1.31
CA CYS A 77 -0.45 1.08 0.29
C CYS A 77 -0.71 -0.29 0.91
N TYR A 78 -1.25 -1.22 0.11
CA TYR A 78 -1.54 -2.58 0.54
C TYR A 78 -0.36 -3.25 1.26
N GLN A 79 0.86 -3.09 0.74
CA GLN A 79 2.07 -3.65 1.36
C GLN A 79 2.30 -3.09 2.77
N CYS A 80 2.17 -1.77 2.94
CA CYS A 80 2.33 -1.12 4.24
C CYS A 80 1.27 -1.56 5.26
N VAL A 81 0.05 -1.84 4.81
CA VAL A 81 -1.02 -2.39 5.65
C VAL A 81 -0.71 -3.82 6.05
N LYS A 82 -0.24 -4.66 5.11
CA LYS A 82 0.14 -6.05 5.39
C LYS A 82 1.27 -6.13 6.41
N ASP A 83 2.28 -5.27 6.28
CA ASP A 83 3.39 -5.20 7.25
C ASP A 83 2.92 -4.72 8.63
N ALA A 84 1.99 -3.76 8.68
CA ALA A 84 1.41 -3.28 9.93
C ALA A 84 0.66 -4.41 10.66
N LYS A 85 -0.23 -5.12 9.97
CA LYS A 85 -0.97 -6.26 10.53
C LYS A 85 -0.05 -7.37 11.02
N LYS A 86 1.01 -7.69 10.27
CA LYS A 86 1.98 -8.72 10.67
C LYS A 86 2.70 -8.35 11.97
N ASN A 87 3.04 -7.06 12.15
CA ASN A 87 3.68 -6.58 13.36
C ASN A 87 2.72 -6.58 14.56
N GLU A 88 1.43 -6.27 14.35
CA GLU A 88 0.42 -6.37 15.41
C GLU A 88 0.28 -7.81 15.91
N VAL A 89 0.15 -8.78 15.00
CA VAL A 89 0.05 -10.20 15.36
C VAL A 89 1.28 -10.65 16.16
N LYS A 90 2.49 -10.31 15.70
CA LYS A 90 3.73 -10.61 16.44
C LYS A 90 3.77 -9.96 17.82
N THR A 91 3.23 -8.75 17.97
CA THR A 91 3.22 -8.04 19.25
C THR A 91 2.24 -8.71 20.22
N GLU A 92 1.06 -9.10 19.73
CA GLU A 92 0.05 -9.83 20.51
C GLU A 92 0.52 -11.24 20.88
N GLU A 93 1.25 -11.93 20.01
CA GLU A 93 1.90 -13.21 20.32
C GLU A 93 2.96 -13.06 21.41
N ARG A 94 3.80 -12.01 21.34
CA ARG A 94 4.78 -11.72 22.41
C ARG A 94 4.10 -11.44 23.74
N LYS A 95 3.04 -10.62 23.75
CA LYS A 95 2.27 -10.34 24.97
C LYS A 95 1.66 -11.62 25.56
N ARG A 96 1.11 -12.50 24.71
CA ARG A 96 0.60 -13.81 25.14
C ARG A 96 1.72 -14.69 25.71
N PHE A 97 2.87 -14.77 25.04
CA PHE A 97 4.02 -15.55 25.53
C PHE A 97 4.47 -15.10 26.93
N PHE A 98 4.60 -13.78 27.16
CA PHE A 98 4.92 -13.25 28.48
C PHE A 98 3.82 -13.56 29.51
N LYS A 99 2.55 -13.36 29.15
CA LYS A 99 1.40 -13.64 30.04
C LYS A 99 1.22 -15.13 30.36
N THR A 100 1.65 -16.04 29.50
CA THR A 100 1.57 -17.49 29.76
C THR A 100 2.77 -18.00 30.54
N ASN A 101 3.97 -17.44 30.30
CA ASN A 101 5.20 -17.94 30.92
C ASN A 101 5.63 -17.20 32.19
N TRP A 102 5.02 -16.07 32.57
CA TRP A 102 5.39 -15.34 33.80
C TRP A 102 5.38 -16.22 35.06
N PHE A 103 4.42 -17.12 35.21
CA PHE A 103 4.34 -18.03 36.37
C PHE A 103 5.52 -19.01 36.41
N LYS A 104 6.01 -19.47 35.25
CA LYS A 104 7.22 -20.32 35.17
C LYS A 104 8.47 -19.56 35.60
N TRP A 105 8.60 -18.29 35.20
CA TRP A 105 9.73 -17.44 35.62
C TRP A 105 9.73 -17.19 37.14
N ILE A 106 8.54 -17.02 37.75
CA ILE A 106 8.40 -16.89 39.21
C ILE A 106 8.85 -18.18 39.92
N MET A 107 8.39 -19.34 39.47
CA MET A 107 8.75 -20.63 40.07
C MET A 107 10.25 -20.92 39.96
N ILE A 108 10.89 -20.58 38.83
CA ILE A 108 12.34 -20.67 38.67
C ILE A 108 13.03 -19.71 39.66
N GLY A 109 12.60 -18.44 39.74
CA GLY A 109 13.19 -17.47 40.66
C GLY A 109 13.15 -17.91 42.13
N LEU A 110 12.05 -18.49 42.58
CA LEU A 110 11.92 -19.01 43.95
C LEU A 110 12.84 -20.23 44.19
N GLY A 111 12.99 -21.12 43.21
CA GLY A 111 13.87 -22.29 43.31
C GLY A 111 15.36 -21.92 43.37
N TRP A 112 15.78 -20.88 42.65
CA TRP A 112 17.16 -20.38 42.73
C TRP A 112 17.41 -19.55 43.99
N GLY A 113 16.42 -18.78 44.46
CA GLY A 113 16.49 -18.03 45.72
C GLY A 113 16.66 -18.93 46.93
N SER A 114 15.98 -20.08 46.98
CA SER A 114 16.14 -21.06 48.05
C SER A 114 17.50 -21.77 48.00
N LEU A 115 18.01 -22.09 46.81
CA LEU A 115 19.36 -22.64 46.63
C LEU A 115 20.45 -21.67 47.07
N LEU A 116 20.34 -20.38 46.72
CA LEU A 116 21.28 -19.34 47.15
C LEU A 116 21.24 -19.12 48.67
N ALA A 117 20.05 -19.15 49.28
CA ALA A 117 19.93 -19.03 50.75
C ALA A 117 20.66 -20.18 51.48
N VAL A 118 20.57 -21.42 50.97
CA VAL A 118 21.25 -22.58 51.56
C VAL A 118 22.78 -22.51 51.40
N VAL A 119 23.28 -21.91 50.32
CA VAL A 119 24.73 -21.74 50.09
C VAL A 119 25.31 -20.61 50.95
N ILE A 120 24.56 -19.55 51.23
CA ILE A 120 25.02 -18.39 52.04
C ILE A 120 24.97 -18.68 53.55
N LEU A 121 24.06 -19.55 54.00
CA LEU A 121 23.92 -19.96 55.41
C LEU A 121 24.86 -21.11 55.84
N ARG A 122 25.70 -21.61 54.93
CA ARG A 122 26.76 -22.58 55.20
C ARG A 122 28.11 -21.89 55.31
#